data_AF-A0A496WNT8-F1
#
_entry.id   AF-A0A496WNT8-F1
#
_cell.length_a   1.000
_cell.length_b   1.000
_cell.length_c   1.000
_cell.angle_alpha   90.00
_cell.angle_beta   90.00
_cell.angle_gamma   90.00
#
_symmetry.space_group_name_H-M   'P 1'
#
loop_
_entity.id
_entity.type
_entity.pdbx_description
1 polymer ?
#
loop_
_entity_poly.entity_id
_entity_poly.type
_entity_poly.pdbx_seq_one_letter_code
_entity_poly.pdbx_strand_id
1 'polypeptide(L)' 'MEIKYTPHAVERMMQRNISPKEVELLLSKPDGTIQQSMDKFIYFKKIKGRVDNALAAVTVKVESNCFEVITVMVNFEVPQ' A
#
# COMPACT_ATOMS: atom_id res chain seq x y z
N MET A 1 2.33 -14.88 -2.06
CA MET A 1 2.84 -13.50 -1.90
C MET A 1 3.18 -13.33 -0.44
N GLU A 2 4.41 -12.92 -0.12
CA GLU A 2 4.81 -12.66 1.27
C GLU A 2 4.79 -11.15 1.52
N ILE A 3 4.07 -10.71 2.56
CA ILE A 3 3.96 -9.30 2.95
C ILE A 3 4.50 -9.15 4.36
N LYS A 4 5.58 -8.38 4.50
CA LYS A 4 6.13 -7.97 5.79
C LYS A 4 5.69 -6.55 6.08
N TYR A 5 5.29 -6.30 7.32
CA TYR A 5 4.88 -4.98 7.77
C TYR A 5 5.91 -4.46 8.75
N THR A 6 6.43 -3.27 8.49
CA THR A 6 7.21 -2.55 9.51
C THR A 6 6.31 -2.14 10.68
N PRO A 7 6.84 -1.94 11.89
CA PRO A 7 6.05 -1.43 13.02
C PRO A 7 5.30 -0.14 12.67
N HIS A 8 5.94 0.75 11.91
CA HIS A 8 5.33 1.98 11.43
C HIS A 8 4.12 1.71 10.52
N ALA A 9 4.21 0.76 9.58
CA ALA A 9 3.09 0.38 8.74
C ALA A 9 1.91 -0.16 9.57
N VAL A 10 2.17 -1.00 10.56
CA VAL A 10 1.13 -1.57 11.44
C VAL A 10 0.40 -0.46 12.20
N GLU A 11 1.12 0.48 12.80
CA GLU A 11 0.51 1.64 13.47
C GLU A 11 -0.38 2.46 12.53
N ARG A 12 0.11 2.71 11.31
CA ARG A 12 -0.62 3.48 10.30
C ARG A 12 -1.86 2.76 9.80
N MET A 13 -1.80 1.43 9.68
CA MET A 13 -2.95 0.58 9.35
C MET A 13 -4.02 0.63 10.44
N MET A 14 -3.63 0.51 11.71
CA MET A 14 -4.57 0.60 12.84
C MET A 14 -5.25 1.97 12.90
N GLN A 15 -4.49 3.06 12.76
CA GLN A 15 -5.02 4.43 12.78
C GLN A 15 -6.02 4.72 11.65
N ARG A 16 -5.87 4.05 10.50
CA ARG A 16 -6.68 4.27 9.29
C ARG A 16 -7.71 3.18 9.05
N ASN A 17 -7.88 2.26 10.00
CA ASN A 17 -8.74 1.09 9.88
C ASN A 17 -8.50 0.35 8.54
N ILE A 18 -7.23 0.03 8.26
CA ILE A 18 -6.80 -0.71 7.08
C ILE A 18 -6.48 -2.13 7.51
N SER A 19 -7.20 -3.08 6.94
CA SER A 19 -6.97 -4.50 7.17
C SER A 19 -5.82 -5.04 6.30
N PRO A 20 -5.13 -6.10 6.74
CA PRO A 20 -4.15 -6.80 5.90
C PRO A 20 -4.72 -7.28 4.56
N LYS A 21 -6.00 -7.64 4.50
CA LYS A 21 -6.69 -8.04 3.27
C LYS A 21 -6.78 -6.92 2.24
N GLU A 22 -6.96 -5.68 2.69
CA GLU A 22 -6.98 -4.51 1.80
C GLU A 22 -5.60 -4.22 1.22
N VAL A 23 -4.53 -4.40 2.01
CA VAL A 23 -3.15 -4.27 1.54
C VAL A 23 -2.80 -5.39 0.55
N GLU A 24 -3.24 -6.62 0.81
CA GLU A 24 -3.08 -7.73 -0.13
C GLU A 24 -3.83 -7.47 -1.45
N LEU A 25 -5.06 -6.97 -1.39
CA LEU A 25 -5.84 -6.59 -2.58
C LEU A 25 -5.16 -5.47 -3.38
N LEU A 26 -4.65 -4.46 -2.66
CA LEU A 26 -3.93 -3.33 -3.22
C LEU A 26 -2.68 -3.78 -3.98
N LEU A 27 -1.89 -4.67 -3.40
CA LEU A 27 -0.62 -5.12 -4.00
C LEU A 27 -0.83 -6.19 -5.09
N SER A 28 -1.87 -7.01 -4.98
CA SER A 28 -2.20 -8.02 -6.00
C SER A 28 -2.85 -7.43 -7.25
N LYS A 29 -3.68 -6.40 -7.10
CA LYS A 29 -4.37 -5.74 -8.21
C LYS A 29 -4.43 -4.22 -8.01
N PRO A 30 -3.29 -3.53 -8.06
CA PRO A 30 -3.25 -2.07 -7.96
C PRO A 30 -3.99 -1.43 -9.14
N ASP A 31 -4.56 -0.24 -8.92
CA ASP A 31 -5.06 0.58 -10.03
C ASP A 31 -3.89 1.29 -10.72
N GLY A 32 -2.79 1.52 -10.00
CA GLY A 32 -1.53 1.95 -10.56
C GLY A 32 -0.37 1.81 -9.58
N THR A 33 0.83 1.96 -10.13
CA THR A 33 2.08 1.87 -9.39
C THR A 33 2.94 3.08 -9.75
N ILE A 34 3.53 3.73 -8.74
CA ILE A 34 4.47 4.84 -8.90
C ILE A 34 5.81 4.40 -8.35
N GLN A 35 6.85 4.44 -9.18
CA GLN A 35 8.21 4.20 -8.71
C GLN A 35 8.76 5.47 -8.04
N GLN A 36 9.12 5.39 -6.75
CA GLN A 36 9.76 6.49 -6.03
C GLN A 36 11.28 6.44 -6.08
N SER A 37 11.87 5.25 -6.01
CA SER A 37 13.32 5.02 -6.10
C SER A 37 13.60 3.69 -6.80
N MET A 38 14.88 3.26 -6.86
CA MET A 38 15.25 1.97 -7.46
C MET A 38 14.45 0.79 -6.89
N ASP A 39 14.19 0.80 -5.59
CA ASP A 39 13.61 -0.29 -4.81
C ASP A 39 12.24 0.04 -4.19
N LYS A 40 11.83 1.31 -4.16
CA LYS A 40 10.57 1.75 -3.55
C LYS A 40 9.49 2.04 -4.58
N PHE A 41 8.32 1.47 -4.31
CA PHE A 41 7.13 1.59 -5.13
C PHE A 41 5.94 1.99 -4.27
N ILE A 42 5.10 2.87 -4.80
CA ILE A 42 3.78 3.16 -4.25
C ILE A 42 2.77 2.42 -5.09
N TYR A 43 2.03 1.51 -4.47
CA TYR A 43 0.87 0.86 -5.05
C TYR A 43 -0.35 1.59 -4.56
N PHE A 44 -1.23 2.01 -5.46
CA PHE A 44 -2.47 2.69 -5.07
C PHE A 44 -3.68 2.04 -5.71
N LYS A 45 -4.81 2.09 -4.99
CA LYS A 45 -6.09 1.54 -5.43
C LYS A 45 -7.25 2.31 -4.81
N LYS A 46 -8.28 2.54 -5.60
CA LYS A 46 -9.58 3.01 -5.11
C LYS A 46 -10.44 1.82 -4.68
N ILE A 47 -10.74 1.74 -3.39
CA ILE A 47 -11.58 0.67 -2.83
C ILE A 47 -13.02 1.16 -2.76
N LYS A 48 -13.93 0.46 -3.47
CA LYS A 48 -15.37 0.79 -3.45
C LYS A 48 -15.92 0.61 -2.02
N GLY A 49 -16.61 1.63 -1.53
CA GLY A 49 -17.25 1.61 -0.21
C GLY A 49 -16.42 2.19 0.94
N ARG A 50 -15.18 2.60 0.68
CA ARG A 50 -14.38 3.38 1.63
C ARG A 50 -14.65 4.88 1.46
N VAL A 51 -14.82 5.60 2.57
CA VAL A 51 -15.10 7.05 2.59
C VAL A 51 -13.85 7.86 2.21
N ASP A 52 -12.68 7.29 2.47
CA ASP A 52 -11.35 7.86 2.21
C ASP A 52 -10.74 7.43 0.86
N ASN A 53 -11.60 6.92 -0.04
CA ASN A 53 -11.54 6.71 -1.49
C ASN A 53 -10.27 6.10 -2.13
N ALA A 54 -9.06 6.49 -1.75
CA ALA A 54 -7.81 6.05 -2.36
C ALA A 54 -6.82 5.56 -1.30
N LEU A 55 -6.56 4.25 -1.31
CA LEU A 55 -5.60 3.60 -0.43
C LEU A 55 -4.28 3.45 -1.18
N ALA A 56 -3.16 3.72 -0.52
CA ALA A 56 -1.84 3.49 -1.06
C ALA A 56 -0.93 2.81 -0.04
N ALA A 57 -0.01 1.99 -0.53
CA ALA A 57 1.02 1.36 0.28
C ALA A 57 2.37 1.65 -0.37
N VAL A 58 3.30 2.11 0.46
CA VAL A 58 4.69 2.28 0.08
C VAL A 58 5.41 0.99 0.43
N THR A 59 5.99 0.34 -0.56
CA THR A 59 6.69 -0.91 -0.38
C THR A 59 8.14 -0.82 -0.86
N VAL A 60 9.03 -1.52 -0.18
CA VAL A 60 10.33 -1.90 -0.73
C VAL A 60 10.19 -3.26 -1.38
N LYS A 61 10.68 -3.41 -2.60
CA LYS A 61 10.81 -4.72 -3.24
C LYS A 61 12.04 -5.42 -2.69
N VAL A 62 11.83 -6.43 -1.84
CA VAL A 62 12.92 -7.19 -1.22
C VAL A 62 13.36 -8.33 -2.16
N GLU A 63 12.40 -9.05 -2.75
CA GLU A 63 12.62 -10.13 -3.73
C GLU A 63 11.43 -10.22 -4.72
N SER A 64 11.51 -11.09 -5.73
CA SER A 64 10.50 -11.22 -6.80
C SER A 64 9.05 -11.42 -6.30
N ASN A 65 8.83 -11.88 -5.07
CA ASN A 65 7.49 -12.13 -4.52
C ASN A 65 7.32 -11.71 -3.04
N CYS A 66 8.25 -10.88 -2.53
CA CYS A 66 8.30 -10.42 -1.15
C CYS A 66 8.20 -8.89 -1.10
N PHE A 67 7.15 -8.41 -0.45
CA PHE A 67 6.90 -6.98 -0.27
C PHE A 67 7.12 -6.61 1.18
N GLU A 68 7.94 -5.58 1.42
CA GLU A 68 8.02 -4.95 2.74
C GLU A 68 7.25 -3.64 2.72
N VAL A 69 6.15 -3.58 3.46
CA VAL A 69 5.30 -2.40 3.59
C VAL A 69 5.90 -1.47 4.64
N ILE A 70 6.35 -0.30 4.18
CA ILE A 70 6.93 0.73 5.05
C ILE A 70 5.81 1.57 5.68
N THR A 71 4.81 1.94 4.88
CA THR A 71 3.69 2.76 5.35
C THR A 71 2.47 2.61 4.45
N VAL A 72 1.31 2.99 4.98
CA VAL A 72 0.04 3.01 4.28
C VAL A 72 -0.61 4.39 4.38
N MET A 73 -1.25 4.80 3.30
CA MET A 73 -1.88 6.11 3.14
C MET A 73 -3.34 5.92 2.68
N VAL A 74 -4.17 6.89 3.05
CA VAL A 74 -5.56 7.02 2.60
C VAL A 74 -5.74 8.41 2.03
N ASN A 75 -6.81 8.65 1.26
CA ASN A 75 -6.97 9.87 0.46
C ASN A 75 -5.75 10.15 -0.44
N PHE A 76 -5.12 9.09 -0.96
CA PHE A 76 -3.96 9.25 -1.83
C PHE A 76 -4.38 9.83 -3.19
N GLU A 77 -3.97 11.07 -3.47
CA GLU A 77 -4.17 11.71 -4.76
C GLU A 77 -2.96 11.48 -5.65
N VAL A 78 -3.22 11.00 -6.87
CA VAL A 78 -2.20 10.89 -7.92
C VAL A 78 -2.19 12.22 -8.66
N PRO A 79 -1.07 12.96 -8.68
CA PRO A 79 -0.97 14.16 -9.51
C PRO A 79 -1.21 13.77 -10.98
N GLN A 80 -2.13 14.47 -11.64
CA GLN A 80 -2.39 14.33 -13.08
C GLN A 80 -1.28 14.96 -13.91
#